data_AF-A0A6G1DNU3-F1
#
_entry.id   AF-A0A6G1DNU3-F1
#
_cell.length_a   1.000
_cell.length_b   1.000
_cell.length_c   1.000
_cell.angle_alpha   90.00
_cell.angle_beta   90.00
_cell.angle_gamma   90.00
#
_symmetry.space_group_name_H-M   'P 1'
#
loop_
_entity.id
_entity.type
_entity.pdbx_description
1 polymer ?
#
loop_
_entity_poly.entity_id
_entity_poly.type
_entity_poly.pdbx_seq_one_letter_code
_entity_poly.pdbx_strand_id
1 'polypeptide(L)'
;MLSAAVVRLRLRVLRRHLRLRGRRRSRRRSRRGDGEEEEGGREPVLLVSGMGGSVLHARRRSNPKFDLRVWVRILLANVEFKKYLWSLYNPDTGYVEPLDDDVEIVVPEHDHGLYAIDILDPSWFVEILHLSMVYHFHDMIDMLLDCGYKKGTTLFGYGYDFRQSNRIDKVMVGLRAKLETAYKASGGKKVNIISHSMGGLLVSCFMSMNHNIFAKYVNKWICIACPFQGAPGCINDSLLTGLQFVYGFESFFFVSRWVMHQLLVECPSIYEMLPNPKFKWKEAPIVQVWRKNPEKDGMTELVMYEATDCVSLFEEALRNNELKYNGKTIALPFNMSVFKWATETRRILDNAELPDTVSFYNIYGTSYETPYDVCSRRCIIWNSC
;
A
#
# COMPACT_ATOMS: atom_id res chain seq x y z
N MET A 1 24.55 -22.81 22.10
CA MET A 1 25.25 -22.31 20.89
C MET A 1 24.79 -20.93 20.40
N LEU A 2 23.57 -20.43 20.68
CA LEU A 2 23.14 -19.08 20.27
C LEU A 2 23.89 -17.91 20.94
N SER A 3 24.37 -18.08 22.18
CA SER A 3 25.01 -16.97 22.93
C SER A 3 26.36 -16.51 22.35
N ALA A 4 27.18 -17.45 21.85
CA ALA A 4 28.50 -17.12 21.30
C ALA A 4 28.43 -16.41 19.93
N ALA A 5 27.41 -16.69 19.13
CA ALA A 5 27.17 -16.02 17.85
C ALA A 5 26.74 -14.56 18.05
N VAL A 6 25.90 -14.28 19.05
CA VAL A 6 25.44 -12.93 19.42
C VAL A 6 26.61 -12.07 19.93
N VAL A 7 27.54 -12.62 20.71
CA VAL A 7 28.72 -11.90 21.20
C VAL A 7 29.72 -11.60 20.07
N ARG A 8 29.94 -12.53 19.14
CA ARG A 8 30.80 -12.30 17.95
C ARG A 8 30.19 -11.27 17.00
N LEU A 9 28.87 -11.21 16.88
CA LEU A 9 28.16 -10.17 16.12
C LEU A 9 28.32 -8.79 16.78
N ARG A 10 28.18 -8.70 18.12
CA ARG A 10 28.39 -7.45 18.89
C ARG A 10 29.77 -6.82 18.68
N LEU A 11 30.84 -7.62 18.65
CA LEU A 11 32.21 -7.11 18.46
C LEU A 11 32.50 -6.66 17.03
N ARG A 12 31.90 -7.31 16.02
CA ARG A 12 32.02 -6.89 14.61
C ARG A 12 31.21 -5.62 14.31
N VAL A 13 30.04 -5.46 14.94
CA VAL A 13 29.19 -4.28 14.81
C VAL A 13 29.84 -3.04 15.44
N LEU A 14 30.44 -3.16 16.63
CA LEU A 14 31.12 -2.04 17.30
C LEU A 14 32.30 -1.47 16.46
N ARG A 15 33.06 -2.36 15.80
CA ARG A 15 34.15 -1.97 14.88
C ARG A 15 33.66 -1.30 13.59
N ARG A 16 32.49 -1.70 13.08
CA ARG A 16 31.85 -1.06 11.89
C ARG A 16 31.25 0.30 12.25
N HIS A 17 30.68 0.43 13.44
CA HIS A 17 30.10 1.68 13.97
C HIS A 17 31.16 2.77 14.17
N LEU A 18 32.35 2.42 14.68
CA LEU A 18 33.47 3.37 14.83
C LEU A 18 34.03 3.86 13.49
N ARG A 19 34.02 3.01 12.44
CA ARG A 19 34.43 3.41 11.08
C ARG A 19 33.41 4.30 10.35
N LEU A 20 32.11 4.12 10.61
CA LEU A 20 31.05 4.93 10.00
C LEU A 20 30.86 6.29 10.69
N ARG A 21 31.05 6.37 12.01
CA ARG A 21 30.99 7.64 12.77
C ARG A 21 32.12 8.60 12.39
N GLY A 22 33.29 8.07 12.01
CA GLY A 22 34.44 8.87 11.54
C GLY A 22 34.27 9.47 10.14
N ARG A 23 33.36 8.94 9.30
CA ARG A 23 33.17 9.40 7.90
C ARG A 23 32.00 10.36 7.70
N ARG A 24 31.08 10.52 8.66
CA ARG A 24 29.91 11.45 8.56
C ARG A 24 30.07 12.79 9.27
N ARG A 25 31.23 13.09 9.89
CA ARG A 25 31.53 14.42 10.47
C ARG A 25 32.59 15.16 9.64
N SER A 26 32.22 15.54 8.42
CA SER A 26 32.88 16.62 7.68
C SER A 26 32.01 17.05 6.50
N ARG A 27 30.85 17.63 6.79
CA ARG A 27 30.22 18.58 5.87
C ARG A 27 30.17 19.91 6.59
N ARG A 28 30.94 20.85 6.06
CA ARG A 28 31.05 22.25 6.50
C ARG A 28 29.65 22.81 6.79
N ARG A 29 29.47 23.31 8.01
CA ARG A 29 28.47 24.35 8.30
C ARG A 29 28.82 25.54 7.39
N SER A 30 28.14 25.64 6.26
CA SER A 30 28.00 26.92 5.58
C SER A 30 27.00 27.71 6.40
N ARG A 31 27.47 28.74 7.11
CA ARG A 31 26.62 29.84 7.56
C ARG A 31 26.06 30.48 6.30
N ARG A 32 24.89 30.04 5.84
CA ARG A 32 24.04 30.87 5.00
C ARG A 32 23.37 31.87 5.94
N GLY A 33 23.60 33.14 5.62
CA GLY A 33 23.18 34.28 6.42
C GLY A 33 21.68 34.31 6.63
N ASP A 34 21.32 35.08 7.65
CA ASP A 34 19.99 35.62 7.89
C ASP A 34 19.55 36.39 6.63
N GLY A 35 18.98 35.66 5.68
CA GLY A 35 18.21 36.21 4.57
C GLY A 35 16.76 36.19 5.03
N GLU A 36 16.23 37.38 5.26
CA GLU A 36 14.82 37.76 5.22
C GLU A 36 13.85 36.58 5.14
N GLU A 37 13.15 36.31 6.24
CA GLU A 37 11.97 35.46 6.24
C GLU A 37 11.03 35.93 5.13
N GLU A 38 10.91 35.16 4.05
CA GLU A 38 9.91 35.38 3.02
C GLU A 38 8.54 35.57 3.70
N GLU A 39 7.97 36.76 3.55
CA GLU A 39 6.68 37.23 4.09
C GLU A 39 5.46 36.42 3.62
N GLY A 40 5.65 35.23 3.03
CA GLY A 40 4.60 34.27 2.71
C GLY A 40 4.98 32.88 3.19
N GLY A 41 4.51 32.48 4.39
CA GLY A 41 4.79 31.13 4.93
C GLY A 41 4.59 29.96 3.93
N ARG A 42 5.32 28.86 4.12
CA ARG A 42 5.34 27.71 3.19
C ARG A 42 3.95 27.16 2.88
N GLU A 43 3.72 26.80 1.61
CA GLU A 43 2.51 26.08 1.18
C GLU A 43 2.42 24.73 1.91
N PRO A 44 1.27 24.38 2.52
CA PRO A 44 1.14 23.13 3.27
C PRO A 44 1.24 21.90 2.36
N VAL A 45 1.84 20.83 2.87
CA VAL A 45 2.00 19.55 2.19
C VAL A 45 1.22 18.46 2.90
N LEU A 46 0.49 17.66 2.13
CA LEU A 46 -0.19 16.45 2.59
C LEU A 46 0.40 15.22 1.89
N LEU A 47 1.00 14.32 2.67
CA LEU A 47 1.54 13.05 2.17
C LEU A 47 0.45 11.97 2.20
N VAL A 48 0.25 11.25 1.09
CA VAL A 48 -0.76 10.17 0.96
C VAL A 48 -0.06 8.87 0.57
N SER A 49 -0.18 7.84 1.42
CA SER A 49 0.51 6.56 1.22
C SER A 49 -0.09 5.69 0.13
N GLY A 50 0.64 4.66 -0.29
CA GLY A 50 0.15 3.62 -1.20
C GLY A 50 -0.32 2.36 -0.47
N MET A 51 -0.56 1.29 -1.26
CA MET A 51 -0.89 -0.02 -0.72
C MET A 51 0.18 -0.52 0.25
N GLY A 52 -0.24 -0.98 1.43
CA GLY A 52 0.67 -1.44 2.48
C GLY A 52 1.50 -0.35 3.16
N GLY A 53 1.42 0.91 2.71
CA GLY A 53 2.21 2.05 3.19
C GLY A 53 1.63 2.76 4.42
N SER A 54 0.66 2.15 5.10
CA SER A 54 0.03 2.67 6.31
C SER A 54 0.10 1.66 7.43
N VAL A 55 0.42 2.12 8.64
CA VAL A 55 0.30 1.33 9.87
C VAL A 55 -1.17 1.03 10.16
N LEU A 56 -1.51 -0.25 10.40
CA LEU A 56 -2.83 -0.70 10.83
C LEU A 56 -2.76 -1.27 12.24
N HIS A 57 -3.71 -0.86 13.06
CA HIS A 57 -3.91 -1.36 14.41
C HIS A 57 -5.24 -2.13 14.49
N ALA A 58 -5.26 -3.18 15.30
CA ALA A 58 -6.46 -3.88 15.70
C ALA A 58 -6.89 -3.38 17.09
N ARG A 59 -8.14 -2.94 17.20
CA ARG A 59 -8.81 -2.60 18.45
C ARG A 59 -9.94 -3.58 18.72
N ARG A 60 -10.33 -3.71 19.99
CA ARG A 60 -11.49 -4.52 20.38
C ARG A 60 -12.64 -3.64 20.82
N ARG A 61 -13.85 -3.95 20.34
CA ARG A 61 -15.08 -3.25 20.75
C ARG A 61 -15.37 -3.51 22.23
N SER A 62 -15.13 -4.74 22.68
CA SER A 62 -15.28 -5.20 24.06
C SER A 62 -14.24 -4.60 25.02
N ASN A 63 -13.07 -4.23 24.52
CA ASN A 63 -11.97 -3.70 25.33
C ASN A 63 -11.30 -2.50 24.65
N PRO A 64 -11.76 -1.27 24.94
CA PRO A 64 -11.18 -0.04 24.37
C PRO A 64 -9.70 0.20 24.67
N LYS A 65 -9.12 -0.48 25.68
CA LYS A 65 -7.69 -0.39 26.01
C LYS A 65 -6.83 -1.30 25.13
N PHE A 66 -7.43 -2.24 24.42
CA PHE A 66 -6.70 -3.11 23.50
C PHE A 66 -6.43 -2.35 22.21
N ASP A 67 -5.15 -2.05 21.96
CA ASP A 67 -4.69 -1.40 20.73
C ASP A 67 -3.36 -2.07 20.31
N LEU A 68 -3.41 -2.85 19.22
CA LEU A 68 -2.29 -3.68 18.76
C LEU A 68 -1.93 -3.37 17.32
N ARG A 69 -0.68 -2.95 17.05
CA ARG A 69 -0.17 -2.86 15.67
C ARG A 69 -0.11 -4.24 15.03
N VAL A 70 -0.88 -4.43 13.96
CA VAL A 70 -0.99 -5.67 13.19
C VAL A 70 -0.34 -5.57 11.81
N TRP A 71 -0.10 -4.35 11.33
CA TRP A 71 0.66 -4.07 10.10
C TRP A 71 1.35 -2.70 10.19
N VAL A 72 2.57 -2.48 9.70
CA VAL A 72 3.58 -3.51 9.41
C VAL A 72 4.19 -3.98 10.74
N ARG A 73 4.56 -5.26 10.79
CA ARG A 73 5.16 -5.89 11.96
C ARG A 73 6.13 -6.97 11.51
N ILE A 74 7.28 -7.03 12.16
CA ILE A 74 8.30 -8.06 11.98
C ILE A 74 8.11 -9.20 13.01
N LEU A 75 7.86 -8.87 14.27
CA LEU A 75 7.72 -9.90 15.31
C LEU A 75 6.33 -10.51 15.32
N LEU A 76 6.23 -11.84 15.17
CA LEU A 76 4.95 -12.58 15.11
C LEU A 76 4.03 -12.13 13.96
N ALA A 77 4.61 -11.60 12.86
CA ALA A 77 3.88 -11.02 11.74
C ALA A 77 2.73 -11.91 11.25
N ASN A 78 3.01 -13.17 10.90
CA ASN A 78 1.96 -14.10 10.44
C ASN A 78 0.91 -14.39 11.51
N VAL A 79 1.28 -14.52 12.79
CA VAL A 79 0.32 -14.90 13.83
C VAL A 79 -0.71 -13.80 14.06
N GLU A 80 -0.25 -12.56 14.25
CA GLU A 80 -1.14 -11.43 14.50
C GLU A 80 -1.93 -11.05 13.25
N PHE A 81 -1.30 -11.11 12.07
CA PHE A 81 -1.98 -10.85 10.81
C PHE A 81 -3.14 -11.82 10.58
N LYS A 82 -2.92 -13.12 10.75
CA LYS A 82 -3.97 -14.13 10.63
C LYS A 82 -5.12 -13.90 11.62
N LYS A 83 -4.77 -13.54 12.85
CA LYS A 83 -5.74 -13.41 13.92
C LYS A 83 -6.65 -12.20 13.74
N TYR A 84 -6.10 -11.08 13.28
CA TYR A 84 -6.77 -9.78 13.32
C TYR A 84 -7.04 -9.15 11.94
N LEU A 85 -6.22 -9.42 10.92
CA LEU A 85 -6.33 -8.76 9.61
C LEU A 85 -7.03 -9.58 8.53
N TRP A 86 -7.14 -10.90 8.68
CA TRP A 86 -7.97 -11.69 7.79
C TRP A 86 -9.42 -11.21 7.86
N SER A 87 -9.97 -10.97 6.68
CA SER A 87 -11.22 -10.25 6.48
C SER A 87 -11.92 -10.76 5.23
N LEU A 88 -13.23 -10.54 5.16
CA LEU A 88 -14.05 -10.82 3.99
C LEU A 88 -14.67 -9.52 3.48
N TYR A 89 -14.87 -9.42 2.18
CA TYR A 89 -15.64 -8.33 1.61
C TYR A 89 -17.13 -8.57 1.83
N ASN A 90 -17.80 -7.57 2.40
CA ASN A 90 -19.23 -7.55 2.57
C ASN A 90 -19.87 -6.74 1.42
N PRO A 91 -20.61 -7.38 0.50
CA PRO A 91 -21.19 -6.69 -0.66
C PRO A 91 -22.31 -5.72 -0.31
N ASP A 92 -22.96 -5.89 0.85
CA ASP A 92 -24.05 -5.01 1.29
C ASP A 92 -23.49 -3.68 1.82
N THR A 93 -22.35 -3.72 2.50
CA THR A 93 -21.69 -2.53 3.07
C THR A 93 -20.62 -1.95 2.15
N GLY A 94 -20.04 -2.76 1.27
CA GLY A 94 -18.88 -2.40 0.45
C GLY A 94 -17.55 -2.39 1.21
N TYR A 95 -17.52 -2.88 2.45
CA TYR A 95 -16.33 -2.90 3.30
C TYR A 95 -15.69 -4.29 3.39
N VAL A 96 -14.38 -4.29 3.61
CA VAL A 96 -13.61 -5.47 4.02
C VAL A 96 -13.60 -5.54 5.54
N GLU A 97 -14.29 -6.55 6.09
CA GLU A 97 -14.62 -6.67 7.50
C GLU A 97 -13.80 -7.81 8.14
N PRO A 98 -13.16 -7.60 9.31
CA PRO A 98 -12.44 -8.67 10.04
C PRO A 98 -13.30 -9.89 10.33
N LEU A 99 -12.68 -11.07 10.36
CA LEU A 99 -13.36 -12.34 10.70
C LEU A 99 -13.80 -12.44 12.17
N ASP A 100 -13.26 -11.61 13.06
CA ASP A 100 -13.67 -11.49 14.46
C ASP A 100 -14.50 -10.20 14.59
N ASP A 101 -15.80 -10.32 14.87
CA ASP A 101 -16.74 -9.20 14.95
C ASP A 101 -16.39 -8.19 16.06
N ASP A 102 -15.65 -8.65 17.08
CA ASP A 102 -15.13 -7.80 18.15
C ASP A 102 -13.94 -6.94 17.69
N VAL A 103 -13.33 -7.24 16.55
CA VAL A 103 -12.15 -6.55 16.04
C VAL A 103 -12.55 -5.41 15.11
N GLU A 104 -11.95 -4.25 15.35
CA GLU A 104 -11.97 -3.12 14.41
C GLU A 104 -10.55 -2.81 13.96
N ILE A 105 -10.38 -2.60 12.65
CA ILE A 105 -9.11 -2.15 12.08
C ILE A 105 -9.12 -0.63 11.93
N VAL A 106 -8.11 0.00 12.51
CA VAL A 106 -7.95 1.45 12.55
C VAL A 106 -6.55 1.85 12.09
N VAL A 107 -6.46 3.03 11.49
CA VAL A 107 -5.19 3.66 11.14
C VAL A 107 -4.89 4.71 12.19
N PRO A 108 -3.71 4.72 12.83
CA PRO A 108 -3.38 5.71 13.83
C PRO A 108 -3.32 7.14 13.24
N GLU A 109 -3.99 8.10 13.87
CA GLU A 109 -4.05 9.49 13.37
C GLU A 109 -3.11 10.47 14.09
N HIS A 110 -2.35 10.00 15.07
CA HIS A 110 -1.45 10.84 15.84
C HIS A 110 -0.28 11.37 14.99
N ASP A 111 0.42 12.37 15.51
CA ASP A 111 1.41 13.15 14.76
C ASP A 111 0.84 13.69 13.44
N HIS A 112 -0.42 14.15 13.48
CA HIS A 112 -1.15 14.68 12.32
C HIS A 112 -1.26 13.70 11.14
N GLY A 113 -1.28 12.40 11.43
CA GLY A 113 -1.31 11.30 10.47
C GLY A 113 0.04 10.94 9.86
N LEU A 114 1.13 11.62 10.26
CA LEU A 114 2.48 11.30 9.78
C LEU A 114 2.98 9.98 10.35
N TYR A 115 2.69 9.68 11.63
CA TYR A 115 3.14 8.43 12.26
C TYR A 115 2.75 7.19 11.44
N ALA A 116 1.52 7.16 10.91
CA ALA A 116 1.03 5.99 10.19
C ALA A 116 1.80 5.71 8.90
N ILE A 117 2.52 6.68 8.35
CA ILE A 117 3.17 6.59 7.04
C ILE A 117 4.69 6.85 7.11
N ASP A 118 5.24 7.09 8.30
CA ASP A 118 6.64 7.42 8.54
C ASP A 118 7.52 6.15 8.53
N ILE A 119 7.61 5.47 9.69
CA ILE A 119 8.27 4.17 9.87
C ILE A 119 7.17 3.14 10.16
N LEU A 120 6.99 2.15 9.27
CA LEU A 120 5.86 1.23 9.34
C LEU A 120 5.98 0.19 10.47
N ASP A 121 7.20 -0.07 10.95
CA ASP A 121 7.46 -0.83 12.17
C ASP A 121 8.44 -0.07 13.10
N PRO A 122 7.94 0.83 13.97
CA PRO A 122 8.77 1.63 14.89
C PRO A 122 9.18 0.83 16.14
N SER A 123 9.59 -0.43 15.96
CA SER A 123 10.10 -1.23 17.07
C SER A 123 11.53 -0.82 17.41
N TRP A 124 11.87 -0.77 18.69
CA TRP A 124 13.20 -0.34 19.16
C TRP A 124 14.38 -1.02 18.46
N PHE A 125 14.24 -2.31 18.09
CA PHE A 125 15.31 -3.04 17.38
C PHE A 125 15.42 -2.63 15.91
N VAL A 126 14.32 -2.25 15.25
CA VAL A 126 14.31 -1.75 13.87
C VAL A 126 15.08 -0.45 13.81
N GLU A 127 14.81 0.45 14.74
CA GLU A 127 15.47 1.75 14.82
C GLU A 127 16.97 1.60 15.12
N ILE A 128 17.34 0.75 16.08
CA ILE A 128 18.76 0.50 16.41
C ILE A 128 19.52 -0.11 15.23
N LEU A 129 18.88 -1.01 14.48
CA LEU A 129 19.50 -1.69 13.34
C LEU A 129 19.36 -0.90 12.03
N HIS A 130 18.60 0.20 12.02
CA HIS A 130 18.25 0.99 10.84
C HIS A 130 17.77 0.10 9.67
N LEU A 131 16.76 -0.73 9.91
CA LEU A 131 16.18 -1.57 8.86
C LEU A 131 15.35 -0.69 7.90
N SER A 132 16.01 -0.08 6.92
CA SER A 132 15.40 0.87 5.96
C SER A 132 14.24 0.28 5.16
N MET A 133 14.10 -1.05 5.13
CA MET A 133 13.00 -1.76 4.47
C MET A 133 11.60 -1.42 5.01
N VAL A 134 11.49 -0.87 6.22
CA VAL A 134 10.20 -0.43 6.80
C VAL A 134 10.08 1.10 6.91
N TYR A 135 11.06 1.84 6.40
CA TYR A 135 11.02 3.29 6.31
C TYR A 135 10.24 3.65 5.06
N HIS A 136 9.10 4.32 5.21
CA HIS A 136 8.22 4.63 4.08
C HIS A 136 8.37 6.10 3.64
N PHE A 137 7.73 7.05 4.33
CA PHE A 137 7.94 8.49 4.06
C PHE A 137 9.03 9.12 4.92
N HIS A 138 9.68 8.37 5.81
CA HIS A 138 10.66 8.89 6.78
C HIS A 138 11.65 9.89 6.18
N ASP A 139 12.39 9.49 5.15
CA ASP A 139 13.41 10.35 4.54
C ASP A 139 12.81 11.61 3.89
N MET A 140 11.58 11.52 3.38
CA MET A 140 10.86 12.67 2.82
C MET A 140 10.36 13.61 3.93
N ILE A 141 9.86 13.06 5.03
CA ILE A 141 9.43 13.82 6.20
C ILE A 141 10.64 14.59 6.75
N ASP A 142 11.76 13.91 7.01
CA ASP A 142 12.99 14.53 7.50
C ASP A 142 13.49 15.63 6.56
N MET A 143 13.51 15.36 5.25
CA MET A 143 13.90 16.36 4.25
C MET A 143 12.97 17.59 4.26
N LEU A 144 11.66 17.42 4.41
CA LEU A 144 10.71 18.53 4.49
C LEU A 144 10.89 19.32 5.80
N LEU A 145 11.13 18.65 6.93
CA LEU A 145 11.44 19.30 8.19
C LEU A 145 12.73 20.12 8.11
N ASP A 146 13.79 19.57 7.50
CA ASP A 146 15.04 20.28 7.21
C ASP A 146 14.83 21.48 6.28
N CYS A 147 13.84 21.40 5.37
CA CYS A 147 13.41 22.51 4.54
C CYS A 147 12.56 23.57 5.28
N GLY A 148 12.26 23.37 6.58
CA GLY A 148 11.53 24.30 7.43
C GLY A 148 10.00 24.09 7.48
N TYR A 149 9.51 22.93 7.03
CA TYR A 149 8.13 22.53 7.26
C TYR A 149 7.88 22.18 8.72
N LYS A 150 6.64 22.33 9.19
CA LYS A 150 6.25 22.08 10.58
C LYS A 150 5.07 21.10 10.61
N LYS A 151 5.25 19.97 11.31
CA LYS A 151 4.17 18.99 11.54
C LYS A 151 2.95 19.68 12.14
N GLY A 152 1.76 19.41 11.59
CA GLY A 152 0.51 19.97 12.09
C GLY A 152 0.22 21.42 11.70
N THR A 153 1.16 22.12 11.04
CA THR A 153 0.94 23.48 10.51
C THR A 153 1.09 23.49 8.99
N THR A 154 2.19 22.97 8.47
CA THR A 154 2.49 22.92 7.04
C THR A 154 2.82 21.52 6.54
N LEU A 155 2.92 20.52 7.41
CA LEU A 155 3.17 19.13 7.02
C LEU A 155 2.19 18.18 7.70
N PHE A 156 1.54 17.34 6.90
CA PHE A 156 0.48 16.43 7.33
C PHE A 156 0.64 15.08 6.63
N GLY A 157 0.15 14.02 7.27
CA GLY A 157 0.09 12.68 6.70
C GLY A 157 -1.34 12.18 6.59
N TYR A 158 -1.57 11.34 5.60
CA TYR A 158 -2.82 10.62 5.41
C TYR A 158 -2.52 9.15 5.08
N GLY A 159 -2.46 8.35 6.14
CA GLY A 159 -2.57 6.90 6.04
C GLY A 159 -4.03 6.46 6.03
N TYR A 160 -4.29 5.30 5.44
CA TYR A 160 -5.62 4.72 5.35
C TYR A 160 -5.58 3.19 5.33
N ASP A 161 -6.75 2.56 5.54
CA ASP A 161 -6.88 1.11 5.44
C ASP A 161 -6.79 0.70 3.96
N PHE A 162 -5.58 0.33 3.54
CA PHE A 162 -5.27 -0.01 2.15
C PHE A 162 -6.01 -1.25 1.63
N ARG A 163 -6.72 -1.99 2.48
CA ARG A 163 -7.52 -3.15 2.09
C ARG A 163 -8.83 -2.73 1.42
N GLN A 164 -9.34 -1.54 1.78
CA GLN A 164 -10.63 -1.03 1.34
C GLN A 164 -10.55 -0.45 -0.07
N SER A 165 -11.71 -0.21 -0.68
CA SER A 165 -11.81 0.52 -1.94
C SER A 165 -11.23 1.93 -1.83
N ASN A 166 -10.55 2.38 -2.89
CA ASN A 166 -10.00 3.74 -3.01
C ASN A 166 -11.09 4.83 -3.05
N ARG A 167 -12.37 4.46 -3.13
CA ARG A 167 -13.52 5.37 -3.07
C ARG A 167 -14.50 5.08 -1.93
N ILE A 168 -14.09 4.29 -0.94
CA ILE A 168 -14.95 3.99 0.21
C ILE A 168 -15.19 5.25 1.06
N ASP A 169 -16.39 5.42 1.58
CA ASP A 169 -16.81 6.65 2.27
C ASP A 169 -15.86 7.06 3.39
N LYS A 170 -15.44 6.11 4.24
CA LYS A 170 -14.51 6.38 5.35
C LYS A 170 -13.22 7.06 4.89
N VAL A 171 -12.69 6.66 3.73
CA VAL A 171 -11.44 7.21 3.19
C VAL A 171 -11.67 8.55 2.48
N MET A 172 -12.79 8.70 1.77
CA MET A 172 -13.14 9.95 1.10
C MET A 172 -13.43 11.07 2.12
N VAL A 173 -14.23 10.76 3.13
CA VAL A 173 -14.56 11.69 4.23
C VAL A 173 -13.30 12.03 5.02
N GLY A 174 -12.45 11.04 5.32
CA GLY A 174 -11.19 11.26 6.02
C GLY A 174 -10.22 12.17 5.25
N LEU A 175 -10.05 11.95 3.95
CA LEU A 175 -9.18 12.79 3.12
C LEU A 175 -9.70 14.23 3.04
N ARG A 176 -11.02 14.41 2.88
CA ARG A 176 -11.65 15.74 2.94
C ARG A 176 -11.34 16.44 4.26
N ALA A 177 -11.58 15.77 5.39
CA ALA A 177 -11.32 16.34 6.71
C ALA A 177 -9.85 16.71 6.90
N LYS A 178 -8.92 15.90 6.36
CA LYS A 178 -7.49 16.17 6.42
C LYS A 178 -7.09 17.40 5.59
N LEU A 179 -7.63 17.54 4.38
CA LEU A 179 -7.44 18.74 3.54
C LEU A 179 -7.99 20.00 4.21
N GLU A 180 -9.19 19.93 4.78
CA GLU A 180 -9.80 21.05 5.52
C GLU A 180 -8.96 21.46 6.72
N THR A 181 -8.43 20.47 7.46
CA THR A 181 -7.54 20.71 8.60
C THR A 181 -6.25 21.38 8.17
N ALA A 182 -5.59 20.87 7.12
CA ALA A 182 -4.35 21.41 6.59
C ALA A 182 -4.52 22.83 6.02
N TYR A 183 -5.64 23.10 5.34
CA TYR A 183 -6.00 24.42 4.84
C TYR A 183 -6.19 25.43 5.99
N LYS A 184 -6.92 25.07 7.05
CA LYS A 184 -7.14 25.95 8.20
C LYS A 184 -5.86 26.20 8.98
N ALA A 185 -5.10 25.14 9.28
CA ALA A 185 -3.87 25.21 10.07
C ALA A 185 -2.74 26.01 9.37
N SER A 186 -2.80 26.14 8.04
CA SER A 186 -1.84 26.89 7.23
C SER A 186 -2.26 28.35 6.94
N GLY A 187 -3.31 28.85 7.61
CA GLY A 187 -3.80 30.21 7.41
C GLY A 187 -4.59 30.40 6.11
N GLY A 188 -5.25 29.35 5.62
CA GLY A 188 -6.06 29.39 4.40
C GLY A 188 -5.27 29.16 3.12
N LYS A 189 -4.07 28.58 3.21
CA LYS A 189 -3.27 28.23 2.02
C LYS A 189 -3.74 26.90 1.47
N LYS A 190 -3.90 26.84 0.14
CA LYS A 190 -4.19 25.59 -0.56
C LYS A 190 -3.04 24.59 -0.40
N VAL A 191 -3.38 23.31 -0.38
CA VAL A 191 -2.53 22.18 -0.01
C VAL A 191 -1.87 21.55 -1.23
N ASN A 192 -0.58 21.28 -1.13
CA ASN A 192 0.17 20.45 -2.08
C ASN A 192 0.06 18.99 -1.65
N ILE A 193 -0.58 18.14 -2.46
CA ILE A 193 -0.68 16.71 -2.20
C ILE A 193 0.54 16.02 -2.81
N ILE A 194 1.21 15.16 -2.04
CA ILE A 194 2.20 14.21 -2.55
C ILE A 194 1.66 12.80 -2.30
N SER A 195 1.27 12.10 -3.35
CA SER A 195 0.74 10.74 -3.25
C SER A 195 1.71 9.72 -3.84
N HIS A 196 1.78 8.54 -3.22
CA HIS A 196 2.61 7.44 -3.70
C HIS A 196 1.78 6.22 -4.13
N SER A 197 2.13 5.62 -5.27
CA SER A 197 1.56 4.37 -5.78
C SER A 197 0.01 4.42 -5.78
N MET A 198 -0.66 3.43 -5.17
CA MET A 198 -2.12 3.38 -5.06
C MET A 198 -2.74 4.62 -4.42
N GLY A 199 -2.01 5.37 -3.59
CA GLY A 199 -2.49 6.63 -3.02
C GLY A 199 -2.86 7.65 -4.11
N GLY A 200 -2.22 7.58 -5.28
CA GLY A 200 -2.61 8.38 -6.44
C GLY A 200 -3.98 8.00 -7.00
N LEU A 201 -4.37 6.72 -6.97
CA LEU A 201 -5.70 6.27 -7.38
C LEU A 201 -6.77 6.76 -6.39
N LEU A 202 -6.49 6.71 -5.08
CA LEU A 202 -7.35 7.29 -4.05
C LEU A 202 -7.57 8.79 -4.29
N VAL A 203 -6.49 9.53 -4.56
CA VAL A 203 -6.58 10.96 -4.87
C VAL A 203 -7.37 11.22 -6.15
N SER A 204 -7.19 10.40 -7.20
CA SER A 204 -8.01 10.45 -8.42
C SER A 204 -9.49 10.22 -8.17
N CYS A 205 -9.85 9.19 -7.39
CA CYS A 205 -11.23 8.92 -7.01
C CYS A 205 -11.83 10.11 -6.23
N PHE A 206 -11.09 10.62 -5.25
CA PHE A 206 -11.52 11.78 -4.46
C PHE A 206 -11.72 13.02 -5.34
N MET A 207 -10.80 13.30 -6.25
CA MET A 207 -10.89 14.42 -7.20
C MET A 207 -12.12 14.30 -8.10
N SER A 208 -12.35 13.11 -8.67
CA SER A 208 -13.51 12.86 -9.55
C SER A 208 -14.84 13.01 -8.81
N MET A 209 -14.95 12.45 -7.60
CA MET A 209 -16.20 12.47 -6.81
C MET A 209 -16.43 13.79 -6.06
N ASN A 210 -15.37 14.55 -5.78
CA ASN A 210 -15.42 15.76 -4.96
C ASN A 210 -14.70 16.94 -5.64
N HIS A 211 -14.89 17.11 -6.96
CA HIS A 211 -14.15 18.05 -7.80
C HIS A 211 -14.10 19.48 -7.22
N ASN A 212 -15.23 20.02 -6.75
CA ASN A 212 -15.29 21.36 -6.15
C ASN A 212 -14.47 21.48 -4.85
N ILE A 213 -14.47 20.43 -4.02
CA ILE A 213 -13.69 20.37 -2.77
C ILE A 213 -12.20 20.28 -3.09
N PHE A 214 -11.85 19.47 -4.08
CA PHE A 214 -10.47 19.33 -4.56
C PHE A 214 -9.95 20.68 -5.09
N ALA A 215 -10.68 21.33 -5.99
CA ALA A 215 -10.33 22.65 -6.54
C ALA A 215 -10.23 23.73 -5.45
N LYS A 216 -11.08 23.66 -4.42
CA LYS A 216 -11.05 24.60 -3.29
C LYS A 216 -9.79 24.47 -2.44
N TYR A 217 -9.41 23.24 -2.08
CA TYR A 217 -8.36 23.01 -1.08
C TYR A 217 -7.00 22.64 -1.65
N VAL A 218 -6.91 22.17 -2.89
CA VAL A 218 -5.66 21.66 -3.47
C VAL A 218 -5.03 22.69 -4.41
N ASN A 219 -3.71 22.85 -4.30
CA ASN A 219 -2.91 23.75 -5.11
C ASN A 219 -2.12 22.98 -6.18
N LYS A 220 -1.39 21.96 -5.72
CA LYS A 220 -0.58 21.09 -6.55
C LYS A 220 -0.85 19.64 -6.16
N TRP A 221 -0.81 18.75 -7.14
CA TRP A 221 -0.81 17.32 -6.90
C TRP A 221 0.42 16.70 -7.57
N ILE A 222 1.31 16.18 -6.74
CA ILE A 222 2.52 15.47 -7.14
C ILE A 222 2.25 13.98 -6.90
N CYS A 223 2.29 13.21 -7.98
CA CYS A 223 1.98 11.80 -7.94
C CYS A 223 3.23 10.98 -8.27
N ILE A 224 3.63 10.10 -7.36
CA ILE A 224 4.85 9.30 -7.47
C ILE A 224 4.46 7.85 -7.72
N ALA A 225 4.84 7.33 -8.89
CA ALA A 225 4.69 5.93 -9.30
C ALA A 225 3.24 5.40 -9.21
N CYS A 226 2.24 6.24 -9.52
CA CYS A 226 0.84 5.82 -9.49
C CYS A 226 0.47 4.92 -10.68
N PRO A 227 -0.12 3.74 -10.42
CA PRO A 227 -0.58 2.85 -11.48
C PRO A 227 -1.93 3.29 -12.03
N PHE A 228 -1.99 4.47 -12.68
CA PHE A 228 -3.24 5.03 -13.23
C PHE A 228 -4.01 4.04 -14.11
N GLN A 229 -3.30 3.21 -14.86
CA GLN A 229 -3.86 2.22 -15.78
C GLN A 229 -3.84 0.79 -15.21
N GLY A 230 -3.58 0.64 -13.92
CA GLY A 230 -3.35 -0.63 -13.26
C GLY A 230 -1.91 -1.12 -13.33
N ALA A 231 -1.64 -2.24 -12.67
CA ALA A 231 -0.32 -2.85 -12.57
C ALA A 231 -0.43 -4.36 -12.93
N PRO A 232 -0.49 -4.70 -14.24
CA PRO A 232 -0.85 -6.04 -14.72
C PRO A 232 -0.06 -7.16 -14.07
N GLY A 233 1.28 -7.09 -14.11
CA GLY A 233 2.13 -8.14 -13.55
C GLY A 233 1.93 -8.35 -12.05
N CYS A 234 2.09 -7.27 -11.27
CA CYS A 234 1.99 -7.34 -9.81
C CYS A 234 0.60 -7.80 -9.32
N ILE A 235 -0.47 -7.28 -9.92
CA ILE A 235 -1.84 -7.52 -9.43
C ILE A 235 -2.36 -8.89 -9.85
N ASN A 236 -2.13 -9.31 -11.09
CA ASN A 236 -2.52 -10.65 -11.53
C ASN A 236 -1.75 -11.73 -10.74
N ASP A 237 -0.46 -11.53 -10.51
CA ASP A 237 0.35 -12.42 -9.67
C ASP A 237 -0.13 -12.43 -8.20
N SER A 238 -0.51 -11.26 -7.66
CA SER A 238 -1.06 -11.14 -6.30
C SER A 238 -2.35 -11.94 -6.11
N LEU A 239 -3.24 -11.95 -7.10
CA LEU A 239 -4.48 -12.73 -7.05
C LEU A 239 -4.24 -14.23 -7.22
N LEU A 240 -3.25 -14.64 -8.02
CA LEU A 240 -2.95 -16.05 -8.28
C LEU A 240 -2.13 -16.71 -7.17
N THR A 241 -1.12 -16.00 -6.66
CA THR A 241 -0.10 -16.62 -5.79
C THR A 241 0.23 -15.81 -4.55
N GLY A 242 -0.33 -14.61 -4.40
CA GLY A 242 -0.14 -13.71 -3.26
C GLY A 242 0.92 -12.65 -3.49
N LEU A 243 1.11 -11.78 -2.49
CA LEU A 243 2.09 -10.69 -2.54
C LEU A 243 3.10 -10.84 -1.42
N GLN A 244 4.35 -10.47 -1.71
CA GLN A 244 5.41 -10.39 -0.71
C GLN A 244 6.23 -9.13 -0.94
N PHE A 245 6.41 -8.34 0.11
CA PHE A 245 7.08 -7.03 0.04
C PHE A 245 8.60 -7.13 0.27
N VAL A 246 9.08 -8.28 0.76
CA VAL A 246 10.48 -8.51 1.12
C VAL A 246 10.91 -9.87 0.59
N TYR A 247 12.05 -9.92 -0.09
CA TYR A 247 12.60 -11.15 -0.67
C TYR A 247 13.85 -11.63 0.07
N GLY A 248 14.17 -12.93 -0.03
CA GLY A 248 15.34 -13.53 0.62
C GLY A 248 15.10 -13.96 2.06
N PHE A 249 16.17 -14.10 2.86
CA PHE A 249 16.10 -14.60 4.24
C PHE A 249 15.23 -13.72 5.15
N GLU A 250 15.24 -12.41 4.91
CA GLU A 250 14.47 -11.43 5.69
C GLU A 250 12.96 -11.64 5.59
N SER A 251 12.51 -12.24 4.48
CA SER A 251 11.10 -12.51 4.22
C SER A 251 10.44 -13.45 5.24
N PHE A 252 11.24 -14.25 5.96
CA PHE A 252 10.78 -15.11 7.06
C PHE A 252 10.15 -14.33 8.22
N PHE A 253 10.59 -13.08 8.41
CA PHE A 253 10.10 -12.23 9.49
C PHE A 253 8.87 -11.41 9.08
N PHE A 254 8.45 -11.45 7.82
CA PHE A 254 7.28 -10.72 7.35
C PHE A 254 6.08 -11.67 7.15
N VAL A 255 4.93 -11.08 6.83
CA VAL A 255 3.75 -11.84 6.43
C VAL A 255 4.10 -12.68 5.21
N SER A 256 3.84 -13.98 5.30
CA SER A 256 4.14 -14.91 4.22
C SER A 256 3.22 -14.65 3.03
N ARG A 257 3.72 -14.96 1.83
CA ARG A 257 3.01 -14.74 0.57
C ARG A 257 1.59 -15.33 0.57
N TRP A 258 1.43 -16.55 1.09
CA TRP A 258 0.13 -17.23 1.17
C TRP A 258 -0.83 -16.59 2.17
N VAL A 259 -0.32 -16.14 3.32
CA VAL A 259 -1.16 -15.45 4.32
C VAL A 259 -1.66 -14.12 3.79
N MET A 260 -0.81 -13.42 3.03
CA MET A 260 -1.19 -12.21 2.31
C MET A 260 -2.20 -12.52 1.21
N HIS A 261 -1.98 -13.55 0.39
CA HIS A 261 -2.93 -14.01 -0.66
C HIS A 261 -4.35 -14.13 -0.14
N GLN A 262 -4.53 -14.84 0.98
CA GLN A 262 -5.84 -15.08 1.59
C GLN A 262 -6.55 -13.78 2.03
N LEU A 263 -5.81 -12.71 2.31
CA LEU A 263 -6.40 -11.39 2.53
C LEU A 263 -6.71 -10.68 1.20
N LEU A 264 -5.75 -10.69 0.27
CA LEU A 264 -5.81 -9.88 -0.95
C LEU A 264 -6.95 -10.26 -1.89
N VAL A 265 -7.36 -11.54 -1.90
CA VAL A 265 -8.51 -12.02 -2.68
C VAL A 265 -9.81 -11.30 -2.29
N GLU A 266 -9.90 -10.78 -1.07
CA GLU A 266 -11.07 -10.06 -0.54
C GLU A 266 -10.87 -8.53 -0.51
N CYS A 267 -9.75 -7.99 -1.00
CA CYS A 267 -9.45 -6.55 -0.91
C CYS A 267 -9.83 -5.79 -2.19
N PRO A 268 -10.84 -4.89 -2.19
CA PRO A 268 -11.17 -4.06 -3.36
C PRO A 268 -10.00 -3.28 -3.95
N SER A 269 -9.07 -2.83 -3.10
CA SER A 269 -7.84 -2.15 -3.51
C SER A 269 -7.03 -2.93 -4.56
N ILE A 270 -7.03 -4.26 -4.50
CA ILE A 270 -6.29 -5.12 -5.44
C ILE A 270 -7.00 -5.13 -6.80
N TYR A 271 -8.31 -5.32 -6.78
CA TYR A 271 -9.12 -5.37 -8.00
C TYR A 271 -9.14 -4.01 -8.71
N GLU A 272 -9.09 -2.90 -7.98
CA GLU A 272 -9.04 -1.55 -8.54
C GLU A 272 -7.72 -1.23 -9.24
N MET A 273 -6.67 -2.02 -8.99
CA MET A 273 -5.39 -1.95 -9.69
C MET A 273 -5.23 -2.98 -10.81
N LEU A 274 -6.27 -3.76 -11.12
CA LEU A 274 -6.28 -4.60 -12.32
C LEU A 274 -6.03 -3.74 -13.58
N PRO A 275 -5.36 -4.31 -14.59
CA PRO A 275 -5.00 -3.57 -15.80
C PRO A 275 -6.25 -3.05 -16.50
N ASN A 276 -6.21 -1.79 -16.94
CA ASN A 276 -7.31 -1.16 -17.64
C ASN A 276 -7.53 -1.84 -19.01
N PRO A 277 -8.67 -2.50 -19.26
CA PRO A 277 -8.94 -3.16 -20.54
C PRO A 277 -9.14 -2.18 -21.70
N LYS A 278 -9.46 -0.91 -21.40
CA LYS A 278 -9.63 0.14 -22.42
C LYS A 278 -8.32 0.87 -22.74
N PHE A 279 -7.26 0.64 -21.96
CA PHE A 279 -6.00 1.32 -22.18
C PHE A 279 -5.25 0.68 -23.35
N LYS A 280 -4.72 1.51 -24.25
CA LYS A 280 -3.93 1.06 -25.39
C LYS A 280 -2.50 0.80 -24.93
N TRP A 281 -2.28 -0.40 -24.39
CA TRP A 281 -0.95 -0.87 -24.04
C TRP A 281 -0.07 -0.98 -25.30
N LYS A 282 1.22 -0.63 -25.17
CA LYS A 282 2.18 -0.76 -26.30
C LYS A 282 2.29 -2.22 -26.75
N GLU A 283 2.30 -3.12 -25.78
CA GLU A 283 2.22 -4.58 -25.95
C GLU A 283 1.19 -5.06 -24.94
N ALA A 284 0.26 -5.93 -25.32
CA ALA A 284 -0.75 -6.40 -24.36
C ALA A 284 -0.04 -7.20 -23.24
N PRO A 285 -0.25 -6.86 -21.96
CA PRO A 285 0.33 -7.63 -20.87
C PRO A 285 -0.28 -9.04 -20.89
N ILE A 286 0.53 -10.06 -20.61
CA ILE A 286 0.09 -11.46 -20.65
C ILE A 286 0.28 -12.19 -19.32
N VAL A 287 -0.59 -13.16 -19.08
CA VAL A 287 -0.48 -14.13 -17.99
C VAL A 287 -0.28 -15.51 -18.60
N GLN A 288 0.87 -16.11 -18.29
CA GLN A 288 1.28 -17.43 -18.76
C GLN A 288 1.14 -18.44 -17.62
N VAL A 289 0.42 -19.53 -17.88
CA VAL A 289 0.20 -20.60 -16.90
C VAL A 289 0.42 -21.97 -17.53
N TRP A 290 1.04 -22.87 -16.78
CA TRP A 290 1.18 -24.27 -17.18
C TRP A 290 -0.07 -25.05 -16.79
N ARG A 291 -0.78 -25.60 -17.79
CA ARG A 291 -2.05 -26.32 -17.62
C ARG A 291 -1.89 -27.80 -17.94
N LYS A 292 -2.43 -28.69 -17.12
CA LYS A 292 -2.62 -30.10 -17.51
C LYS A 292 -3.82 -30.21 -18.43
N ASN A 293 -3.62 -30.78 -19.61
CA ASN A 293 -4.68 -31.07 -20.55
C ASN A 293 -5.28 -32.45 -20.23
N PRO A 294 -6.54 -32.54 -19.75
CA PRO A 294 -7.18 -33.82 -19.41
C PRO A 294 -7.38 -34.72 -20.64
N GLU A 295 -7.52 -34.13 -21.82
CA GLU A 295 -7.76 -34.84 -23.08
C GLU A 295 -6.46 -35.43 -23.68
N LYS A 296 -5.29 -34.97 -23.20
CA LYS A 296 -3.95 -35.42 -23.64
C LYS A 296 -3.17 -36.08 -22.51
N ASP A 297 -3.79 -37.01 -21.79
CA ASP A 297 -3.14 -37.83 -20.75
C ASP A 297 -2.44 -36.99 -19.64
N GLY A 298 -2.98 -35.81 -19.33
CA GLY A 298 -2.42 -34.93 -18.31
C GLY A 298 -1.11 -34.23 -18.70
N MET A 299 -0.74 -34.24 -19.99
CA MET A 299 0.39 -33.45 -20.52
C MET A 299 0.23 -31.98 -20.16
N THR A 300 1.34 -31.35 -19.77
CA THR A 300 1.35 -29.95 -19.35
C THR A 300 1.67 -29.04 -20.54
N GLU A 301 0.75 -28.15 -20.89
CA GLU A 301 0.91 -27.16 -21.95
C GLU A 301 0.92 -25.74 -21.39
N LEU A 302 1.67 -24.84 -22.01
CA LEU A 302 1.73 -23.43 -21.63
C LEU A 302 0.56 -22.70 -22.31
N VAL A 303 -0.33 -22.12 -21.50
CA VAL A 303 -1.50 -21.35 -21.96
C VAL A 303 -1.27 -19.88 -21.64
N MET A 304 -1.62 -19.01 -22.58
CA MET A 304 -1.48 -17.56 -22.48
C MET A 304 -2.86 -16.91 -22.37
N TYR A 305 -3.00 -15.99 -21.43
CA TYR A 305 -4.18 -15.14 -21.25
C TYR A 305 -3.75 -13.69 -21.40
N GLU A 306 -4.57 -12.85 -22.01
CA GLU A 306 -4.37 -11.40 -21.92
C GLU A 306 -4.68 -10.95 -20.49
N ALA A 307 -3.74 -10.24 -19.87
CA ALA A 307 -3.85 -9.77 -18.48
C ALA A 307 -5.08 -8.89 -18.23
N THR A 308 -5.60 -8.25 -19.27
CA THR A 308 -6.82 -7.42 -19.27
C THR A 308 -8.12 -8.22 -19.29
N ASP A 309 -8.06 -9.53 -19.57
CA ASP A 309 -9.20 -10.44 -19.62
C ASP A 309 -8.88 -11.79 -18.93
N CYS A 310 -8.41 -11.70 -17.68
CA CYS A 310 -8.02 -12.86 -16.86
C CYS A 310 -9.11 -13.33 -15.87
N VAL A 311 -10.35 -12.83 -15.98
CA VAL A 311 -11.41 -13.15 -15.01
C VAL A 311 -11.67 -14.66 -14.94
N SER A 312 -11.82 -15.31 -16.10
CA SER A 312 -12.05 -16.76 -16.18
C SER A 312 -10.90 -17.57 -15.55
N LEU A 313 -9.66 -17.13 -15.76
CA LEU A 313 -8.48 -17.72 -15.14
C LEU A 313 -8.53 -17.59 -13.61
N PHE A 314 -8.92 -16.43 -13.07
CA PHE A 314 -9.02 -16.25 -11.62
C PHE A 314 -10.16 -17.07 -10.99
N GLU A 315 -11.33 -17.08 -11.62
CA GLU A 315 -12.48 -17.88 -11.17
C GLU A 315 -12.12 -19.37 -11.07
N GLU A 316 -11.36 -19.85 -12.05
CA GLU A 316 -10.83 -21.21 -12.07
C GLU A 316 -9.76 -21.44 -10.99
N ALA A 317 -8.70 -20.62 -10.98
CA ALA A 317 -7.57 -20.79 -10.09
C ALA A 317 -7.97 -20.69 -8.61
N LEU A 318 -9.00 -19.89 -8.30
CA LEU A 318 -9.48 -19.66 -6.95
C LEU A 318 -10.73 -20.49 -6.59
N ARG A 319 -11.26 -21.30 -7.51
CA ARG A 319 -12.51 -22.07 -7.30
C ARG A 319 -12.55 -22.85 -5.97
N ASN A 320 -11.43 -23.49 -5.65
CA ASN A 320 -11.26 -24.32 -4.45
C ASN A 320 -10.37 -23.64 -3.40
N ASN A 321 -10.13 -22.34 -3.54
CA ASN A 321 -9.30 -21.61 -2.60
C ASN A 321 -10.04 -21.46 -1.27
N GLU A 322 -9.34 -21.70 -0.16
CA GLU A 322 -9.92 -21.76 1.17
C GLU A 322 -9.01 -21.13 2.23
N LEU A 323 -9.65 -20.69 3.30
CA LEU A 323 -9.04 -20.14 4.49
C LEU A 323 -9.45 -20.94 5.71
N LYS A 324 -8.48 -21.34 6.53
CA LYS A 324 -8.74 -22.02 7.81
C LYS A 324 -8.62 -21.02 8.95
N TYR A 325 -9.75 -20.72 9.58
CA TYR A 325 -9.85 -19.76 10.69
C TYR A 325 -10.64 -20.36 11.85
N ASN A 326 -10.05 -20.39 13.05
CA ASN A 326 -10.67 -20.94 14.27
C ASN A 326 -11.31 -22.33 14.09
N GLY A 327 -10.63 -23.22 13.36
CA GLY A 327 -11.09 -24.59 13.08
C GLY A 327 -12.17 -24.69 12.01
N LYS A 328 -12.64 -23.58 11.44
CA LYS A 328 -13.58 -23.53 10.31
C LYS A 328 -12.83 -23.31 9.01
N THR A 329 -13.36 -23.90 7.94
CA THR A 329 -12.92 -23.63 6.56
C THR A 329 -13.88 -22.63 5.94
N ILE A 330 -13.33 -21.57 5.35
CA ILE A 330 -14.04 -20.48 4.68
C ILE A 330 -13.60 -20.49 3.22
N ALA A 331 -14.55 -20.56 2.28
CA ALA A 331 -14.23 -20.47 0.86
C ALA A 331 -13.81 -19.04 0.50
N LEU A 332 -12.74 -18.91 -0.31
CA LEU A 332 -12.22 -17.64 -0.81
C LEU A 332 -12.08 -17.69 -2.35
N PRO A 333 -13.19 -17.87 -3.09
CA PRO A 333 -13.15 -17.84 -4.55
C PRO A 333 -12.81 -16.44 -5.06
N PHE A 334 -12.60 -16.32 -6.38
CA PHE A 334 -12.52 -15.00 -7.00
C PHE A 334 -13.81 -14.21 -6.71
N ASN A 335 -13.67 -13.04 -6.10
CA ASN A 335 -14.81 -12.30 -5.59
C ASN A 335 -15.41 -11.40 -6.68
N MET A 336 -16.45 -11.90 -7.36
CA MET A 336 -17.14 -11.18 -8.42
C MET A 336 -17.84 -9.89 -7.96
N SER A 337 -18.24 -9.80 -6.69
CA SER A 337 -18.82 -8.57 -6.14
C SER A 337 -17.75 -7.48 -6.03
N VAL A 338 -16.55 -7.84 -5.57
CA VAL A 338 -15.40 -6.92 -5.53
C VAL A 338 -14.98 -6.50 -6.94
N PHE A 339 -14.93 -7.44 -7.89
CA PHE A 339 -14.60 -7.14 -9.28
C PHE A 339 -15.60 -6.16 -9.93
N LYS A 340 -16.90 -6.36 -9.71
CA LYS A 340 -17.94 -5.42 -10.15
C LYS A 340 -17.76 -4.03 -9.53
N TRP A 341 -17.47 -3.97 -8.23
CA TRP A 341 -17.20 -2.71 -7.54
C TRP A 341 -15.99 -1.97 -8.14
N ALA A 342 -14.90 -2.69 -8.38
CA ALA A 342 -13.68 -2.16 -8.99
C ALA A 342 -13.89 -1.68 -10.43
N THR A 343 -14.76 -2.35 -11.19
CA THR A 343 -15.16 -1.92 -12.53
C THR A 343 -15.88 -0.57 -12.49
N GLU A 344 -16.71 -0.33 -11.48
CA GLU A 344 -17.33 0.99 -11.27
C GLU A 344 -16.30 2.03 -10.84
N THR A 345 -15.36 1.68 -9.96
CA THR A 345 -14.23 2.56 -9.61
C THR A 345 -13.41 2.96 -10.84
N ARG A 346 -13.20 2.03 -11.79
CA ARG A 346 -12.52 2.34 -13.07
C ARG A 346 -13.28 3.39 -13.88
N ARG A 347 -14.62 3.37 -13.91
CA ARG A 347 -15.41 4.41 -14.59
C ARG A 347 -15.21 5.79 -13.96
N ILE A 348 -15.12 5.85 -12.63
CA ILE A 348 -14.84 7.10 -11.90
C ILE A 348 -13.44 7.62 -12.22
N LEU A 349 -12.45 6.74 -12.30
CA LEU A 349 -11.07 7.08 -12.68
C LEU A 349 -10.97 7.55 -14.14
N ASP A 350 -11.68 6.89 -15.06
CA ASP A 350 -11.72 7.26 -16.48
C ASP A 350 -12.33 8.66 -16.69
N ASN A 351 -13.27 9.06 -15.83
CA ASN A 351 -13.93 10.38 -15.85
C ASN A 351 -13.23 11.43 -14.99
N ALA A 352 -12.06 11.12 -14.41
CA ALA A 352 -11.40 12.03 -13.49
C ALA A 352 -10.76 13.22 -14.23
N GLU A 353 -11.30 14.41 -14.03
CA GLU A 353 -10.79 15.65 -14.63
C GLU A 353 -10.08 16.50 -13.57
N LEU A 354 -8.84 16.91 -13.91
CA LEU A 354 -8.06 17.81 -13.06
C LEU A 354 -8.64 19.23 -13.18
N PRO A 355 -8.96 19.92 -12.07
CA PRO A 355 -9.40 21.31 -12.15
C PRO A 355 -8.30 22.20 -12.71
N ASP A 356 -8.65 23.16 -13.57
CA ASP A 356 -7.71 24.12 -14.19
C ASP A 356 -6.89 24.93 -13.17
N THR A 357 -7.37 25.03 -11.94
CA THR A 357 -6.71 25.73 -10.84
C THR A 357 -5.65 24.91 -10.11
N VAL A 358 -5.46 23.63 -10.48
CA VAL A 358 -4.54 22.70 -9.82
C VAL A 358 -3.42 22.30 -10.77
N SER A 359 -2.17 22.48 -10.35
CA SER A 359 -1.02 21.96 -11.11
C SER A 359 -0.79 20.48 -10.81
N PHE A 360 -0.57 19.66 -11.84
CA PHE A 360 -0.29 18.23 -11.69
C PHE A 360 1.13 17.88 -12.14
N TYR A 361 1.81 17.07 -11.33
CA TYR A 361 3.15 16.57 -11.61
C TYR A 361 3.14 15.05 -11.47
N ASN A 362 3.50 14.34 -12.53
CA ASN A 362 3.61 12.89 -12.53
C ASN A 362 5.08 12.47 -12.54
N ILE A 363 5.51 11.79 -11.48
CA ILE A 363 6.87 11.26 -11.32
C ILE A 363 6.78 9.74 -11.41
N TYR A 364 7.41 9.14 -12.42
CA TYR A 364 7.43 7.69 -12.60
C TYR A 364 8.82 7.19 -12.99
N GLY A 365 9.16 5.98 -12.54
CA GLY A 365 10.41 5.33 -12.90
C GLY A 365 10.32 4.65 -14.27
N THR A 366 11.40 4.68 -15.04
CA THR A 366 11.48 4.08 -16.38
C THR A 366 12.60 3.07 -16.56
N SER A 367 13.59 3.05 -15.66
CA SER A 367 14.88 2.35 -15.86
C SER A 367 15.03 1.04 -15.08
N TYR A 368 13.99 0.55 -14.43
CA TYR A 368 13.99 -0.74 -13.72
C TYR A 368 13.03 -1.72 -14.39
N GLU A 369 13.48 -2.96 -14.60
CA GLU A 369 12.61 -4.05 -15.04
C GLU A 369 11.46 -4.20 -14.04
N THR A 370 10.24 -3.97 -14.52
CA THR A 370 9.02 -4.06 -13.73
C THR A 370 8.23 -5.25 -14.26
N PRO A 371 7.73 -6.16 -13.40
CA PRO A 371 6.88 -7.26 -13.85
C PRO A 371 5.69 -6.72 -14.66
N TYR A 372 5.73 -6.96 -15.96
CA TYR A 372 4.70 -6.58 -16.91
C TYR A 372 3.79 -7.78 -17.20
N ASP A 373 4.44 -8.89 -17.52
CA ASP A 373 3.84 -10.21 -17.71
C ASP A 373 3.97 -11.05 -16.44
N VAL A 374 3.06 -12.01 -16.27
CA VAL A 374 3.13 -13.00 -15.18
C VAL A 374 3.38 -14.38 -15.79
N CYS A 375 4.40 -15.09 -15.32
CA CYS A 375 4.64 -16.48 -15.69
C CYS A 375 4.57 -17.37 -14.43
N SER A 376 3.48 -18.13 -14.28
CA SER A 376 3.33 -19.05 -13.16
C SER A 376 3.92 -20.41 -13.53
N ARG A 377 5.05 -20.78 -12.89
CA ARG A 377 5.67 -22.12 -13.02
C ARG A 377 4.91 -23.22 -12.27
N ARG A 378 3.91 -22.87 -11.45
CA ARG A 378 3.06 -23.85 -10.77
C ARG A 378 2.03 -24.35 -11.77
N CYS A 379 2.07 -25.64 -12.04
CA CYS A 379 1.04 -26.28 -12.83
C CYS A 379 -0.30 -26.19 -12.10
N ILE A 380 -1.29 -25.56 -12.73
CA ILE A 380 -2.66 -25.54 -12.22
C ILE A 380 -3.21 -26.95 -12.48
N ILE A 381 -3.28 -27.76 -11.42
CA ILE A 381 -3.83 -29.11 -11.48
C ILE A 381 -5.34 -29.01 -11.40
N TRP A 382 -5.99 -29.32 -12.50
CA TRP A 382 -7.43 -29.54 -12.55
C TRP A 382 -7.74 -30.92 -11.97
N ASN A 383 -8.65 -30.97 -11.00
CA ASN A 383 -9.50 -32.15 -10.84
C ASN A 383 -10.74 -31.87 -11.68
N SER A 384 -10.84 -32.53 -12.83
CA SER A 384 -12.08 -32.61 -13.60
C SER A 384 -13.17 -33.26 -12.75
N CYS A 385 -14.40 -32.76 -12.83
CA CYS A 385 -15.58 -33.51 -12.38
C CYS A 385 -15.71 -34.83 -13.14
#